data_AF-A0A395HZM0-F1
#
_entry.id   AF-A0A395HZM0-F1
#
_cell.length_a   1.000
_cell.length_b   1.000
_cell.length_c   1.000
_cell.angle_alpha   90.00
_cell.angle_beta   90.00
_cell.angle_gamma   90.00
#
_symmetry.space_group_name_H-M   'P 1'
#
loop_
_entity.id
_entity.type
_entity.pdbx_description
1 polymer ?
#
loop_
_entity_poly.entity_id
_entity_poly.type
_entity_poly.pdbx_seq_one_letter_code
_entity_poly.pdbx_strand_id
1 'polypeptide(L)'
;MRSSMQWALTALAAGVPLCAAQTYTDCNPLNKTCPADTGLDQWSFSTDFTAGSSAFSKWTTTSGTVNSTSLGAKFEVKEEGDAPTIQTDFYIFFGRVEAKFRCANGTGIISTLVMESDDLDEIDWEQISTFDTYVQTDYFGKGNTTSYDRYTNVDVTDPVETYHTYTIDWTSERIEWILDGTVVRTLEYADAVDGTNFPQTPMVVKLGIWAGGDPSNSAGTIEWAGGETDYTAGPFIMYLESVNITNYNPACSYTYSDKTGEYTSITTSNSTCNATSSSSTSSKSTTASGSAVAASSGAVYTGGATSLSYGSALFMVGGGLLAALL
;
A
#
# COMPACT_ATOMS: atom_id res chain seq x y z
N MET A 1 54.29 -40.71 -6.67
CA MET A 1 53.76 -39.38 -6.31
C MET A 1 52.86 -38.90 -7.44
N ARG A 2 51.54 -38.87 -7.22
CA ARG A 2 50.58 -37.92 -7.81
C ARG A 2 49.21 -38.22 -7.21
N SER A 3 48.86 -37.38 -6.25
CA SER A 3 47.54 -37.17 -5.68
C SER A 3 46.60 -36.58 -6.73
N SER A 4 45.31 -36.89 -6.67
CA SER A 4 44.25 -35.99 -7.13
C SER A 4 42.92 -36.33 -6.44
N MET A 5 42.61 -35.49 -5.47
CA MET A 5 41.33 -35.29 -4.79
C MET A 5 40.14 -35.29 -5.77
N GLN A 6 39.10 -36.08 -5.48
CA GLN A 6 37.77 -35.85 -6.01
C GLN A 6 37.11 -34.76 -5.15
N TRP A 7 36.98 -33.56 -5.70
CA TRP A 7 36.12 -32.53 -5.14
C TRP A 7 34.70 -32.75 -5.67
N ALA A 8 33.80 -33.12 -4.78
CA ALA A 8 32.37 -32.95 -5.00
C ALA A 8 32.08 -31.43 -4.94
N LEU A 9 31.77 -30.83 -6.08
CA LEU A 9 31.16 -29.51 -6.14
C LEU A 9 29.67 -29.67 -5.82
N THR A 10 29.31 -29.50 -4.55
CA THR A 10 27.97 -29.05 -4.17
C THR A 10 27.85 -27.60 -4.64
N ALA A 11 27.25 -27.41 -5.81
CA ALA A 11 26.74 -26.10 -6.22
C ALA A 11 25.50 -25.81 -5.37
N LEU A 12 25.69 -25.13 -4.24
CA LEU A 12 24.59 -24.50 -3.53
C LEU A 12 24.15 -23.32 -4.40
N ALA A 13 23.13 -23.54 -5.24
CA ALA A 13 22.45 -22.47 -5.93
C ALA A 13 21.71 -21.63 -4.88
N ALA A 14 22.42 -20.70 -4.26
CA ALA A 14 21.80 -19.54 -3.64
C ALA A 14 21.33 -18.62 -4.78
N GLY A 15 20.24 -19.03 -5.43
CA GLY A 15 19.49 -18.15 -6.31
C GLY A 15 18.87 -17.09 -5.41
N VAL A 16 19.44 -15.90 -5.41
CA VAL A 16 18.74 -14.72 -4.91
C VAL A 16 17.71 -14.39 -5.99
N PRO A 17 16.40 -14.53 -5.74
CA PRO A 17 15.41 -14.09 -6.71
C PRO A 17 15.43 -12.56 -6.71
N LEU A 18 15.82 -11.96 -7.84
CA LEU A 18 15.80 -10.51 -8.05
C LEU A 18 14.37 -9.92 -8.14
N CYS A 19 13.32 -10.72 -7.92
CA CYS A 19 12.02 -10.21 -7.47
C CYS A 19 12.16 -9.34 -6.20
N ALA A 20 13.25 -9.49 -5.43
CA ALA A 20 13.62 -8.60 -4.33
C ALA A 20 13.92 -7.14 -4.73
N ALA A 21 13.99 -6.80 -6.03
CA ALA A 21 14.15 -5.41 -6.46
C ALA A 21 12.88 -4.57 -6.24
N GLN A 22 11.69 -5.18 -6.24
CA GLN A 22 10.44 -4.51 -5.90
C GLN A 22 10.07 -4.65 -4.41
N THR A 23 10.35 -5.81 -3.83
CA THR A 23 9.86 -6.19 -2.51
C THR A 23 10.97 -6.22 -1.46
N TYR A 24 11.09 -5.16 -0.67
CA TYR A 24 12.09 -5.05 0.38
C TYR A 24 11.61 -4.15 1.52
N THR A 25 12.21 -4.37 2.69
CA THR A 25 11.98 -3.57 3.90
C THR A 25 13.31 -3.19 4.55
N ASP A 26 13.44 -1.92 4.94
CA ASP A 26 14.58 -1.46 5.74
C ASP A 26 14.48 -1.96 7.20
N CYS A 27 13.25 -2.22 7.66
CA CYS A 27 12.97 -2.69 8.99
C CYS A 27 11.89 -3.77 9.02
N ASN A 28 12.31 -5.04 8.99
CA ASN A 28 11.38 -6.14 9.17
C ASN A 28 10.98 -6.32 10.66
N PRO A 29 9.70 -6.13 11.04
CA PRO A 29 9.24 -6.16 12.42
C PRO A 29 9.19 -7.57 13.03
N LEU A 30 9.23 -8.63 12.22
CA LEU A 30 9.34 -10.02 12.71
C LEU A 30 10.71 -10.27 13.34
N ASN A 31 11.73 -9.50 12.93
CA ASN A 31 13.11 -9.67 13.37
C ASN A 31 13.49 -8.68 14.49
N LYS A 32 12.99 -7.45 14.44
CA LYS A 32 13.38 -6.35 15.35
C LYS A 32 12.22 -5.39 15.61
N THR A 33 12.35 -4.55 16.63
CA THR A 33 11.39 -3.45 16.84
C THR A 33 11.65 -2.37 15.80
N CYS A 34 10.61 -1.97 15.08
CA CYS A 34 10.67 -0.97 14.03
C CYS A 34 9.98 0.34 14.46
N PRO A 35 10.32 1.48 13.84
CA PRO A 35 9.53 2.69 13.96
C PRO A 35 8.08 2.45 13.57
N ALA A 36 7.18 3.31 14.02
CA ALA A 36 5.79 3.27 13.60
C ALA A 36 5.67 3.66 12.12
N ASP A 37 4.86 2.91 11.37
CA ASP A 37 4.51 3.22 9.99
C ASP A 37 3.68 4.50 9.95
N THR A 38 3.97 5.40 9.01
CA THR A 38 3.13 6.58 8.81
C THR A 38 1.81 6.14 8.18
N GLY A 39 0.68 6.42 8.82
CA GLY A 39 -0.64 5.99 8.35
C GLY A 39 -1.39 7.05 7.56
N LEU A 40 -2.33 6.61 6.72
CA LEU A 40 -3.35 7.48 6.15
C LEU A 40 -4.45 7.74 7.19
N ASP A 41 -4.47 8.95 7.76
CA ASP A 41 -5.44 9.39 8.77
C ASP A 41 -6.81 9.78 8.20
N GLN A 42 -7.13 9.31 6.99
CA GLN A 42 -8.34 9.61 6.25
C GLN A 42 -8.98 8.33 5.74
N TRP A 43 -10.31 8.32 5.67
CA TRP A 43 -11.07 7.21 5.09
C TRP A 43 -10.80 7.04 3.60
N SER A 44 -10.51 8.13 2.89
CA SER A 44 -10.36 8.12 1.44
C SER A 44 -9.22 9.03 1.01
N PHE A 45 -8.44 8.59 0.03
CA PHE A 45 -7.43 9.37 -0.66
C PHE A 45 -7.50 9.11 -2.17
N SER A 46 -7.54 10.17 -2.97
CA SER A 46 -7.61 10.07 -4.43
C SER A 46 -6.52 10.89 -5.07
N THR A 47 -5.86 10.32 -6.07
CA THR A 47 -4.86 11.01 -6.90
C THR A 47 -5.29 10.95 -8.36
N ASP A 48 -5.36 12.12 -9.00
CA ASP A 48 -5.45 12.26 -10.45
C ASP A 48 -4.07 12.66 -10.98
N PHE A 49 -3.40 11.74 -11.67
CA PHE A 49 -2.05 11.98 -12.18
C PHE A 49 -2.02 12.82 -13.46
N THR A 50 -3.18 13.22 -13.99
CA THR A 50 -3.27 14.22 -15.08
C THR A 50 -3.19 15.66 -14.55
N ALA A 51 -3.31 15.85 -13.23
CA ALA A 51 -3.33 17.16 -12.58
C ALA A 51 -1.95 17.86 -12.47
N GLY A 52 -0.90 17.30 -13.06
CA GLY A 52 0.45 17.85 -13.01
C GLY A 52 1.25 17.39 -11.79
N SER A 53 2.35 18.07 -11.50
CA SER A 53 3.32 17.66 -10.46
C SER A 53 2.75 17.61 -9.05
N SER A 54 1.66 18.33 -8.75
CA SER A 54 0.98 18.27 -7.44
C SER A 54 0.36 16.91 -7.14
N ALA A 55 0.09 16.08 -8.16
CA ALA A 55 -0.42 14.72 -7.99
C ALA A 55 0.52 13.85 -7.15
N PHE A 56 1.82 14.13 -7.17
CA PHE A 56 2.83 13.36 -6.44
C PHE A 56 3.05 13.83 -4.99
N SER A 57 2.22 14.74 -4.46
CA SER A 57 2.42 15.33 -3.12
C SER A 57 2.36 14.35 -1.94
N LYS A 58 1.85 13.14 -2.16
CA LYS A 58 1.79 12.03 -1.20
C LYS A 58 2.43 10.75 -1.73
N TRP A 59 3.30 10.91 -2.73
CA TRP A 59 3.97 9.84 -3.42
C TRP A 59 5.47 10.12 -3.48
N THR A 60 6.27 9.15 -3.09
CA THR A 60 7.72 9.17 -3.26
C THR A 60 8.11 8.35 -4.49
N THR A 61 8.93 8.92 -5.38
CA THR A 61 9.58 8.14 -6.45
C THR A 61 10.75 7.38 -5.85
N THR A 62 10.63 6.06 -5.73
CA THR A 62 11.65 5.19 -5.11
C THR A 62 12.71 4.73 -6.10
N SER A 63 12.39 4.74 -7.39
CA SER A 63 13.32 4.40 -8.48
C SER A 63 12.96 5.14 -9.76
N GLY A 64 13.97 5.39 -10.61
CA GLY A 64 13.81 6.03 -11.91
C GLY A 64 13.25 7.45 -11.85
N THR A 65 12.47 7.81 -12.86
CA THR A 65 11.79 9.12 -12.95
C THR A 65 10.38 8.92 -13.45
N VAL A 66 9.41 9.52 -12.75
CA VAL A 66 8.00 9.47 -13.11
C VAL A 66 7.46 10.89 -13.21
N ASN A 67 6.86 11.23 -14.34
CA ASN A 67 6.34 12.56 -14.60
C ASN A 67 4.86 12.50 -14.95
N SER A 68 4.09 13.52 -14.54
CA SER A 68 2.71 13.71 -14.99
C SER A 68 2.67 14.15 -16.45
N THR A 69 1.68 13.63 -17.18
CA THR A 69 1.35 13.98 -18.57
C THR A 69 -0.17 14.09 -18.71
N SER A 70 -0.67 14.47 -19.89
CA SER A 70 -2.11 14.42 -20.17
C SER A 70 -2.71 13.01 -20.17
N LEU A 71 -1.87 11.97 -20.18
CA LEU A 71 -2.27 10.55 -20.08
C LEU A 71 -2.09 10.01 -18.65
N GLY A 72 -1.74 10.86 -17.69
CA GLY A 72 -1.41 10.46 -16.32
C GLY A 72 0.10 10.36 -16.08
N ALA A 73 0.50 9.68 -15.02
CA ALA A 73 1.90 9.45 -14.67
C ALA A 73 2.54 8.49 -15.67
N LYS A 74 3.65 8.92 -16.28
CA LYS A 74 4.42 8.17 -17.26
C LYS A 74 5.58 7.44 -16.58
N PHE A 75 5.59 6.13 -16.70
CA PHE A 75 6.69 5.26 -16.30
C PHE A 75 7.32 4.68 -17.56
N GLU A 76 8.66 4.71 -17.67
CA GLU A 76 9.34 4.43 -18.93
C GLU A 76 10.60 3.58 -18.72
N VAL A 77 10.67 2.44 -19.40
CA VAL A 77 11.87 1.59 -19.51
C VAL A 77 12.51 1.86 -20.88
N LYS A 78 13.74 2.39 -20.89
CA LYS A 78 14.51 2.68 -22.11
C LYS A 78 15.72 1.79 -22.25
N GLU A 79 16.35 1.46 -21.13
CA GLU A 79 17.58 0.70 -21.07
C GLU A 79 17.60 -0.24 -19.88
N GLU A 80 18.59 -1.12 -19.86
CA GLU A 80 18.84 -2.08 -18.79
C GLU A 80 18.88 -1.38 -17.41
N GLY A 81 18.20 -1.95 -16.43
CA GLY A 81 18.12 -1.40 -15.07
C GLY A 81 17.08 -0.28 -14.86
N ASP A 82 16.40 0.21 -15.90
CA ASP A 82 15.25 1.11 -15.70
C ASP A 82 14.11 0.36 -15.01
N ALA A 83 13.71 0.85 -13.83
CA ALA A 83 12.58 0.33 -13.06
C ALA A 83 11.80 1.45 -12.34
N PRO A 84 11.27 2.45 -13.08
CA PRO A 84 10.62 3.60 -12.46
C PRO A 84 9.43 3.17 -11.60
N THR A 85 9.42 3.64 -10.35
CA THR A 85 8.46 3.21 -9.32
C THR A 85 8.08 4.40 -8.44
N ILE A 86 6.78 4.53 -8.14
CA ILE A 86 6.27 5.42 -7.09
C ILE A 86 5.66 4.59 -5.96
N GLN A 87 5.71 5.13 -4.75
CA GLN A 87 5.15 4.55 -3.54
C GLN A 87 4.38 5.62 -2.75
N THR A 88 3.29 5.26 -2.09
CA THR A 88 2.62 6.16 -1.13
C THR A 88 3.54 6.50 0.04
N ASP A 89 3.47 7.74 0.53
CA ASP A 89 4.19 8.18 1.74
C ASP A 89 3.58 7.62 3.03
N PHE A 90 2.46 6.89 2.90
CA PHE A 90 1.68 6.37 3.99
C PHE A 90 1.29 4.91 3.73
N TYR A 91 0.96 4.22 4.81
CA TYR A 91 0.40 2.89 4.83
C TYR A 91 -1.12 2.97 5.01
N ILE A 92 -1.83 1.97 4.51
CA ILE A 92 -3.22 1.68 4.87
C ILE A 92 -3.29 0.35 5.60
N PHE A 93 -4.32 0.15 6.41
CA PHE A 93 -4.48 -1.10 7.15
C PHE A 93 -5.86 -1.67 6.92
N PHE A 94 -5.92 -2.71 6.07
CA PHE A 94 -7.11 -3.11 5.33
C PHE A 94 -7.69 -1.94 4.51
N GLY A 95 -8.43 -2.25 3.45
CA GLY A 95 -8.94 -1.21 2.59
C GLY A 95 -9.24 -1.66 1.18
N ARG A 96 -9.36 -0.65 0.33
CA ARG A 96 -9.59 -0.83 -1.10
C ARG A 96 -8.67 0.08 -1.87
N VAL A 97 -7.95 -0.46 -2.86
CA VAL A 97 -7.07 0.30 -3.75
C VAL A 97 -7.54 0.07 -5.17
N GLU A 98 -7.90 1.13 -5.87
CA GLU A 98 -8.30 1.12 -7.29
C GLU A 98 -7.27 1.93 -8.08
N ALA A 99 -6.49 1.26 -8.92
CA ALA A 99 -5.55 1.92 -9.81
C ALA A 99 -6.03 1.79 -11.26
N LYS A 100 -6.17 2.93 -11.95
CA LYS A 100 -6.53 2.96 -13.36
C LYS A 100 -5.30 3.22 -14.20
N PHE A 101 -4.80 2.19 -14.88
CA PHE A 101 -3.63 2.29 -15.73
C PHE A 101 -3.77 1.44 -17.00
N ARG A 102 -2.96 1.78 -17.99
CA ARG A 102 -2.67 0.92 -19.14
C ARG A 102 -1.23 0.46 -19.06
N CYS A 103 -1.02 -0.80 -19.37
CA CYS A 103 0.27 -1.48 -19.24
C CYS A 103 1.19 -1.10 -20.40
N ALA A 104 2.48 -1.38 -20.24
CA ALA A 104 3.43 -1.29 -21.34
C ALA A 104 3.33 -2.50 -22.28
N ASN A 105 3.92 -2.38 -23.46
CA ASN A 105 4.23 -3.49 -24.34
C ASN A 105 5.71 -3.90 -24.21
N GLY A 106 6.09 -4.96 -24.91
CA GLY A 106 7.47 -5.41 -25.04
C GLY A 106 7.72 -6.75 -24.35
N THR A 107 8.50 -7.62 -24.98
CA THR A 107 8.86 -8.91 -24.39
C THR A 107 9.56 -8.71 -23.06
N GLY A 108 9.10 -9.42 -22.02
CA GLY A 108 9.71 -9.39 -20.70
C GLY A 108 9.45 -8.13 -19.88
N ILE A 109 8.63 -7.20 -20.37
CA ILE A 109 8.24 -6.00 -19.63
C ILE A 109 7.07 -6.30 -18.71
N ILE A 110 7.14 -5.79 -17.49
CA ILE A 110 6.15 -6.03 -16.44
C ILE A 110 5.58 -4.70 -15.95
N SER A 111 4.26 -4.56 -15.90
CA SER A 111 3.55 -3.39 -15.31
C SER A 111 2.83 -3.81 -14.04
N THR A 112 3.04 -3.09 -12.94
CA THR A 112 2.72 -3.61 -11.59
C THR A 112 1.90 -2.64 -10.74
N LEU A 113 0.94 -3.17 -10.00
CA LEU A 113 0.37 -2.59 -8.78
C LEU A 113 0.69 -3.55 -7.64
N VAL A 114 1.46 -3.09 -6.65
CA VAL A 114 1.85 -3.91 -5.49
C VAL A 114 1.44 -3.19 -4.21
N MET A 115 0.77 -3.89 -3.31
CA MET A 115 0.62 -3.50 -1.92
C MET A 115 1.63 -4.28 -1.10
N GLU A 116 2.46 -3.62 -0.30
CA GLU A 116 3.52 -4.29 0.46
C GLU A 116 3.68 -3.69 1.86
N SER A 117 3.92 -4.55 2.84
CA SER A 117 4.14 -4.19 4.24
C SER A 117 5.61 -4.29 4.64
N ASP A 118 5.93 -3.73 5.81
CA ASP A 118 7.28 -3.83 6.39
C ASP A 118 7.67 -5.27 6.78
N ASP A 119 6.72 -6.18 6.97
CA ASP A 119 7.01 -7.61 7.21
C ASP A 119 6.97 -8.49 5.98
N LEU A 120 6.76 -7.88 4.80
CA LEU A 120 6.69 -8.52 3.48
C LEU A 120 5.43 -9.38 3.28
N ASP A 121 4.33 -9.05 3.97
CA ASP A 121 3.00 -9.31 3.40
C ASP A 121 2.84 -8.48 2.12
N GLU A 122 2.30 -9.09 1.06
CA GLU A 122 2.23 -8.54 -0.30
C GLU A 122 0.95 -8.98 -1.01
N ILE A 123 0.37 -8.08 -1.81
CA ILE A 123 -0.74 -8.34 -2.74
C ILE A 123 -0.47 -7.59 -4.05
N ASP A 124 -0.50 -8.28 -5.18
CA ASP A 124 -0.09 -7.69 -6.45
C ASP A 124 -1.05 -7.94 -7.63
N TRP A 125 -0.90 -7.07 -8.62
CA TRP A 125 -1.30 -7.24 -10.00
C TRP A 125 -0.06 -7.09 -10.88
N GLU A 126 0.24 -8.12 -11.66
CA GLU A 126 1.42 -8.18 -12.53
C GLU A 126 0.98 -8.43 -13.97
N GLN A 127 1.04 -7.41 -14.83
CA GLN A 127 0.84 -7.61 -16.25
C GLN A 127 2.19 -7.88 -16.92
N ILE A 128 2.34 -9.10 -17.44
CA ILE A 128 3.49 -9.53 -18.24
C ILE A 128 3.19 -9.23 -19.72
N SER A 129 3.84 -8.23 -20.29
CA SER A 129 3.52 -7.69 -21.62
C SER A 129 3.70 -8.68 -22.76
N THR A 130 4.46 -9.75 -22.55
CA THR A 130 4.58 -10.89 -23.49
C THR A 130 3.24 -11.61 -23.69
N PHE A 131 2.35 -11.59 -22.69
CA PHE A 131 1.10 -12.31 -22.67
C PHE A 131 -0.09 -11.33 -22.51
N ASP A 132 -0.60 -10.81 -23.62
CA ASP A 132 -1.59 -9.73 -23.66
C ASP A 132 -3.06 -10.18 -23.48
N THR A 133 -3.28 -11.45 -23.14
CA THR A 133 -4.62 -12.02 -22.93
C THR A 133 -4.97 -12.23 -21.45
N TYR A 134 -4.00 -12.06 -20.56
CA TYR A 134 -4.21 -12.18 -19.13
C TYR A 134 -3.32 -11.21 -18.34
N VAL A 135 -3.70 -11.02 -17.08
CA VAL A 135 -2.90 -10.38 -16.04
C VAL A 135 -2.76 -11.37 -14.89
N GLN A 136 -1.66 -11.32 -14.17
CA GLN A 136 -1.45 -12.16 -12.98
C GLN A 136 -1.90 -11.42 -11.73
N THR A 137 -2.45 -12.20 -10.81
CA THR A 137 -2.71 -11.80 -9.43
C THR A 137 -1.82 -12.68 -8.56
N ASP A 138 -1.12 -12.15 -7.58
CA ASP A 138 -0.31 -12.93 -6.65
C ASP A 138 -0.35 -12.32 -5.23
N TYR A 139 0.15 -13.09 -4.26
CA TYR A 139 0.26 -12.66 -2.88
C TYR A 139 1.40 -13.38 -2.14
N PHE A 140 2.01 -12.70 -1.20
CA PHE A 140 2.99 -13.27 -0.28
C PHE A 140 2.60 -12.94 1.16
N GLY A 141 2.83 -13.89 2.06
CA GLY A 141 2.69 -13.66 3.49
C GLY A 141 4.06 -13.69 4.14
N LYS A 142 4.43 -12.63 4.88
CA LYS A 142 5.66 -12.55 5.67
C LYS A 142 6.94 -12.85 4.88
N GLY A 143 6.95 -12.50 3.58
CA GLY A 143 8.06 -12.77 2.67
C GLY A 143 8.32 -14.26 2.41
N ASN A 144 7.34 -15.12 2.68
CA ASN A 144 7.47 -16.55 2.51
C ASN A 144 7.52 -16.89 1.02
N THR A 145 8.68 -17.25 0.48
CA THR A 145 8.87 -17.67 -0.93
C THR A 145 9.07 -19.18 -1.10
N THR A 146 8.64 -19.98 -0.12
CA THR A 146 8.76 -21.46 -0.19
C THR A 146 7.95 -22.09 -1.32
N SER A 147 6.97 -21.36 -1.85
CA SER A 147 6.23 -21.71 -3.06
C SER A 147 5.95 -20.47 -3.88
N TYR A 148 5.88 -20.65 -5.20
CA TYR A 148 5.57 -19.63 -6.21
C TYR A 148 4.32 -19.99 -7.03
N ASP A 149 3.48 -20.89 -6.50
CA ASP A 149 2.22 -21.35 -7.12
C ASP A 149 1.00 -20.52 -6.71
N ARG A 150 1.24 -19.37 -6.09
CA ARG A 150 0.19 -18.48 -5.56
C ARG A 150 -0.37 -17.55 -6.62
N TYR A 151 0.32 -17.35 -7.73
CA TYR A 151 -0.21 -16.54 -8.80
C TYR A 151 -1.42 -17.20 -9.47
N THR A 152 -2.32 -16.39 -10.01
CA THR A 152 -3.41 -16.84 -10.87
C THR A 152 -3.54 -15.90 -12.06
N ASN A 153 -3.59 -16.47 -13.25
CA ASN A 153 -3.87 -15.72 -14.48
C ASN A 153 -5.37 -15.46 -14.55
N VAL A 154 -5.75 -14.20 -14.80
CA VAL A 154 -7.13 -13.79 -15.05
C VAL A 154 -7.20 -13.09 -16.41
N ASP A 155 -8.24 -13.40 -17.18
CA ASP A 155 -8.37 -12.88 -18.55
C ASP A 155 -8.55 -11.35 -18.55
N VAL A 156 -7.85 -10.68 -19.46
CA VAL A 156 -7.99 -9.25 -19.74
C VAL A 156 -7.88 -9.03 -21.24
N THR A 157 -8.57 -8.02 -21.76
CA THR A 157 -8.54 -7.68 -23.20
C THR A 157 -7.79 -6.38 -23.41
N ASP A 158 -6.76 -6.40 -24.26
CA ASP A 158 -6.00 -5.23 -24.68
C ASP A 158 -5.40 -4.39 -23.52
N PRO A 159 -4.72 -5.00 -22.52
CA PRO A 159 -4.24 -4.30 -21.32
C PRO A 159 -3.18 -3.21 -21.61
N VAL A 160 -2.56 -3.25 -22.80
CA VAL A 160 -1.55 -2.29 -23.27
C VAL A 160 -2.18 -1.01 -23.84
N GLU A 161 -3.25 -1.17 -24.62
CA GLU A 161 -3.87 -0.08 -25.37
C GLU A 161 -5.06 0.54 -24.61
N THR A 162 -5.62 -0.19 -23.65
CA THR A 162 -6.80 0.22 -22.89
C THR A 162 -6.47 0.46 -21.43
N TYR A 163 -7.04 1.52 -20.85
CA TYR A 163 -7.01 1.70 -19.40
C TYR A 163 -8.01 0.76 -18.75
N HIS A 164 -7.52 -0.09 -17.87
CA HIS A 164 -8.34 -0.89 -16.98
C HIS A 164 -8.24 -0.36 -15.55
N THR A 165 -9.26 -0.63 -14.76
CA THR A 165 -9.24 -0.38 -13.32
C THR A 165 -8.94 -1.69 -12.60
N TYR A 166 -7.70 -1.80 -12.12
CA TYR A 166 -7.21 -2.91 -11.30
C TYR A 166 -7.45 -2.56 -9.85
N THR A 167 -8.22 -3.39 -9.16
CA THR A 167 -8.66 -3.13 -7.81
C THR A 167 -8.31 -4.28 -6.89
N ILE A 168 -7.88 -3.94 -5.68
CA ILE A 168 -7.71 -4.85 -4.54
C ILE A 168 -8.69 -4.40 -3.46
N ASP A 169 -9.58 -5.29 -3.02
CA ASP A 169 -10.39 -5.13 -1.79
C ASP A 169 -9.85 -6.10 -0.74
N TRP A 170 -9.34 -5.56 0.37
CA TRP A 170 -8.56 -6.29 1.34
C TRP A 170 -9.14 -6.10 2.74
N THR A 171 -9.59 -7.20 3.33
CA THR A 171 -10.15 -7.26 4.69
C THR A 171 -9.42 -8.32 5.50
N SER A 172 -9.69 -8.41 6.80
CA SER A 172 -9.16 -9.49 7.64
C SER A 172 -9.70 -10.87 7.26
N GLU A 173 -10.79 -10.95 6.49
CA GLU A 173 -11.45 -12.20 6.14
C GLU A 173 -11.06 -12.69 4.74
N ARG A 174 -10.83 -11.76 3.80
CA ARG A 174 -10.55 -12.09 2.39
C ARG A 174 -9.83 -10.95 1.65
N ILE A 175 -9.21 -11.32 0.53
CA ILE A 175 -8.73 -10.41 -0.52
C ILE A 175 -9.50 -10.69 -1.80
N GLU A 176 -10.01 -9.65 -2.44
CA GLU A 176 -10.64 -9.73 -3.76
C GLU A 176 -9.85 -8.90 -4.77
N TRP A 177 -9.48 -9.53 -5.87
CA TRP A 177 -8.98 -8.87 -7.07
C TRP A 177 -10.17 -8.58 -7.97
N ILE A 178 -10.33 -7.32 -8.33
CA ILE A 178 -11.45 -6.80 -9.12
C ILE A 178 -10.88 -6.12 -10.36
N LEU A 179 -11.27 -6.58 -11.54
CA LEU A 179 -10.90 -6.00 -12.82
C LEU A 179 -12.14 -5.33 -13.43
N ASP A 180 -12.07 -4.03 -13.69
CA ASP A 180 -13.16 -3.22 -14.26
C ASP A 180 -14.51 -3.40 -13.54
N GLY A 181 -14.44 -3.48 -12.20
CA GLY A 181 -15.62 -3.66 -11.35
C GLY A 181 -16.14 -5.09 -11.22
N THR A 182 -15.50 -6.07 -11.87
CA THR A 182 -15.83 -7.50 -11.74
C THR A 182 -14.81 -8.22 -10.85
N VAL A 183 -15.28 -8.92 -9.82
CA VAL A 183 -14.40 -9.79 -9.01
C VAL A 183 -13.92 -10.94 -9.90
N VAL A 184 -12.60 -11.09 -10.03
CA VAL A 184 -11.95 -12.14 -10.84
C VAL A 184 -11.21 -13.16 -10.01
N ARG A 185 -10.86 -12.83 -8.76
CA ARG A 185 -10.29 -13.75 -7.79
C ARG A 185 -10.68 -13.34 -6.37
N THR A 186 -10.93 -14.34 -5.53
CA THR A 186 -11.08 -14.18 -4.08
C THR A 186 -10.10 -15.13 -3.40
N LEU A 187 -9.38 -14.64 -2.39
CA LEU A 187 -8.57 -15.43 -1.47
C LEU A 187 -9.16 -15.27 -0.07
N GLU A 188 -9.69 -16.35 0.50
CA GLU A 188 -10.15 -16.35 1.88
C GLU A 188 -8.95 -16.49 2.83
N TYR A 189 -9.05 -15.94 4.05
CA TYR A 189 -8.00 -16.04 5.08
C TYR A 189 -7.48 -17.47 5.28
N ALA A 190 -8.41 -18.44 5.36
CA ALA A 190 -8.07 -19.84 5.58
C ALA A 190 -7.32 -20.49 4.41
N ASP A 191 -7.51 -20.02 3.17
CA ASP A 191 -6.86 -20.59 1.98
C ASP A 191 -5.37 -20.22 1.92
N ALA A 192 -4.96 -19.14 2.61
CA ALA A 192 -3.58 -18.70 2.71
C ALA A 192 -2.82 -19.42 3.85
N VAL A 193 -2.75 -20.76 3.75
CA VAL A 193 -2.07 -21.63 4.73
C VAL A 193 -2.66 -21.43 6.13
N ASP A 194 -3.97 -21.64 6.26
CA ASP A 194 -4.74 -21.45 7.50
C ASP A 194 -4.52 -20.04 8.12
N GLY A 195 -4.30 -19.04 7.27
CA GLY A 195 -4.09 -17.64 7.65
C GLY A 195 -2.64 -17.23 7.88
N THR A 196 -1.71 -18.17 8.00
CA THR A 196 -0.32 -17.87 8.35
C THR A 196 0.42 -17.10 7.25
N ASN A 197 0.01 -17.31 6.00
CA ASN A 197 0.50 -16.58 4.83
C ASN A 197 -0.52 -15.55 4.30
N PHE A 198 -1.58 -15.24 5.03
CA PHE A 198 -2.55 -14.23 4.59
C PHE A 198 -1.98 -12.83 4.82
N PRO A 199 -1.94 -11.95 3.79
CA PRO A 199 -1.55 -10.55 3.94
C PRO A 199 -2.47 -9.82 4.91
N GLN A 200 -1.91 -9.30 6.00
CA GLN A 200 -2.70 -8.87 7.15
C GLN A 200 -2.04 -7.75 7.96
N THR A 201 -0.99 -7.12 7.45
CA THR A 201 -0.27 -6.03 8.12
C THR A 201 -0.29 -4.77 7.26
N PRO A 202 -0.14 -3.55 7.83
CA PRO A 202 -0.28 -2.30 7.08
C PRO A 202 0.61 -2.27 5.85
N MET A 203 0.08 -1.80 4.72
CA MET A 203 0.77 -1.79 3.43
C MET A 203 0.83 -0.40 2.80
N VAL A 204 1.97 -0.09 2.19
CA VAL A 204 2.07 0.99 1.19
C VAL A 204 1.52 0.50 -0.15
N VAL A 205 1.21 1.44 -1.04
CA VAL A 205 0.85 1.14 -2.44
C VAL A 205 2.01 1.56 -3.34
N LYS A 206 2.49 0.64 -4.17
CA LYS A 206 3.59 0.80 -5.14
C LYS A 206 3.07 0.59 -6.56
N LEU A 207 3.38 1.52 -7.46
CA LEU A 207 3.06 1.44 -8.90
C LEU A 207 4.36 1.58 -9.69
N GLY A 208 4.58 0.72 -10.68
CA GLY A 208 5.82 0.74 -11.45
C GLY A 208 5.81 -0.14 -12.68
N ILE A 209 6.93 -0.06 -13.40
CA ILE A 209 7.24 -0.88 -14.58
C ILE A 209 8.70 -1.29 -14.49
N TRP A 210 9.01 -2.51 -14.92
CA TRP A 210 10.38 -3.04 -14.92
C TRP A 210 10.55 -4.13 -15.99
N ALA A 211 11.79 -4.52 -16.27
CA ALA A 211 12.11 -5.59 -17.20
C ALA A 211 12.37 -6.90 -16.44
N GLY A 212 11.36 -7.77 -16.35
CA GLY A 212 11.53 -9.15 -15.88
C GLY A 212 12.42 -9.97 -16.81
N GLY A 213 12.38 -9.65 -18.10
CA GLY A 213 13.25 -10.20 -19.14
C GLY A 213 14.66 -9.61 -19.19
N ASP A 214 15.08 -8.79 -18.22
CA ASP A 214 16.44 -8.25 -18.20
C ASP A 214 17.48 -9.40 -18.23
N PRO A 215 18.51 -9.36 -19.11
CA PRO A 215 19.52 -10.42 -19.20
C PRO A 215 20.29 -10.68 -17.91
N SER A 216 20.32 -9.71 -16.99
CA SER A 216 20.94 -9.84 -15.67
C SER A 216 20.07 -10.59 -14.64
N ASN A 217 18.77 -10.79 -14.93
CA ASN A 217 17.86 -11.52 -14.05
C ASN A 217 18.13 -13.02 -14.05
N SER A 218 17.52 -13.70 -13.08
CA SER A 218 17.57 -15.16 -13.02
C SER A 218 16.87 -15.77 -14.23
N ALA A 219 17.36 -16.93 -14.70
CA ALA A 219 16.75 -17.62 -15.84
C ALA A 219 15.25 -17.91 -15.63
N GLY A 220 14.83 -18.22 -14.39
CA GLY A 220 13.43 -18.44 -14.06
C GLY A 220 12.58 -17.18 -14.13
N THR A 221 13.13 -16.02 -13.75
CA THR A 221 12.45 -14.72 -13.88
C THR A 221 12.28 -14.35 -15.35
N ILE A 222 13.33 -14.53 -16.16
CA ILE A 222 13.27 -14.25 -17.61
C ILE A 222 12.26 -15.18 -18.30
N GLU A 223 12.24 -16.47 -17.93
CA GLU A 223 11.27 -17.44 -18.44
C GLU A 223 9.83 -17.07 -18.05
N TRP A 224 9.60 -16.71 -16.78
CA TRP A 224 8.30 -16.23 -16.29
C TRP A 224 7.83 -14.97 -17.04
N ALA A 225 8.74 -14.02 -17.27
CA ALA A 225 8.44 -12.79 -18.01
C ALA A 225 8.18 -13.04 -19.52
N GLY A 226 8.36 -14.27 -20.00
CA GLY A 226 8.08 -14.69 -21.37
C GLY A 226 9.24 -14.48 -22.35
N GLY A 227 10.44 -14.18 -21.84
CA GLY A 227 11.67 -14.06 -22.64
C GLY A 227 12.50 -12.83 -22.31
N GLU A 228 13.67 -12.76 -22.94
CA GLU A 228 14.62 -11.65 -22.78
C GLU A 228 14.06 -10.35 -23.39
N THR A 229 14.27 -9.23 -22.68
CA THR A 229 13.82 -7.91 -23.11
C THR A 229 14.74 -7.33 -24.18
N ASP A 230 14.18 -6.98 -25.34
CA ASP A 230 14.88 -6.23 -26.38
C ASP A 230 14.71 -4.72 -26.16
N TYR A 231 15.62 -4.09 -25.42
CA TYR A 231 15.61 -2.65 -25.17
C TYR A 231 15.66 -1.80 -26.44
N THR A 232 16.09 -2.34 -27.58
CA THR A 232 16.10 -1.60 -28.86
C THR A 232 14.70 -1.41 -29.45
N ALA A 233 13.71 -2.19 -29.00
CA ALA A 233 12.30 -2.05 -29.32
C ALA A 233 11.56 -1.03 -28.43
N GLY A 234 12.24 -0.50 -27.40
CA GLY A 234 11.70 0.53 -26.51
C GLY A 234 11.58 1.92 -27.16
N PRO A 235 11.17 2.94 -26.39
CA PRO A 235 10.84 2.87 -24.97
C PRO A 235 9.53 2.13 -24.69
N PHE A 236 9.49 1.38 -23.60
CA PHE A 236 8.28 0.73 -23.09
C PHE A 236 7.65 1.61 -22.02
N ILE A 237 6.34 1.89 -22.16
CA ILE A 237 5.70 2.94 -21.38
C ILE A 237 4.40 2.46 -20.76
N MET A 238 4.32 2.53 -19.44
CA MET A 238 3.09 2.40 -18.67
C MET A 238 2.54 3.81 -18.35
N TYR A 239 1.22 3.95 -18.38
CA TYR A 239 0.54 5.19 -17.96
C TYR A 239 -0.49 4.91 -16.87
N LEU A 240 -0.35 5.61 -15.75
CA LEU A 240 -1.27 5.58 -14.61
C LEU A 240 -2.11 6.85 -14.59
N GLU A 241 -3.42 6.73 -14.80
CA GLU A 241 -4.34 7.87 -14.83
C GLU A 241 -4.71 8.32 -13.41
N SER A 242 -5.14 7.38 -12.57
CA SER A 242 -5.61 7.69 -11.21
C SER A 242 -5.43 6.54 -10.24
N VAL A 243 -5.40 6.88 -8.95
CA VAL A 243 -5.44 5.94 -7.84
C VAL A 243 -6.49 6.42 -6.83
N ASN A 244 -7.41 5.55 -6.44
CA ASN A 244 -8.35 5.77 -5.35
C ASN A 244 -8.09 4.76 -4.23
N ILE A 245 -7.94 5.24 -3.02
CA ILE A 245 -7.66 4.44 -1.83
C ILE A 245 -8.75 4.69 -0.80
N THR A 246 -9.32 3.62 -0.27
CA THR A 246 -10.16 3.65 0.94
C THR A 246 -9.41 2.92 2.05
N ASN A 247 -9.08 3.61 3.14
CA ASN A 247 -8.46 2.99 4.31
C ASN A 247 -9.55 2.57 5.29
N TYR A 248 -9.63 1.27 5.60
CA TYR A 248 -10.66 0.76 6.52
C TYR A 248 -10.33 1.00 7.99
N ASN A 249 -9.07 1.32 8.31
CA ASN A 249 -8.64 1.67 9.66
C ASN A 249 -7.79 2.95 9.67
N PRO A 250 -8.39 4.14 9.44
CA PRO A 250 -7.66 5.41 9.44
C PRO A 250 -6.91 5.67 10.75
N ALA A 251 -5.60 5.92 10.66
CA ALA A 251 -4.75 6.27 11.77
C ALA A 251 -3.57 7.16 11.33
N CYS A 252 -3.02 7.97 12.25
CA CYS A 252 -1.78 8.71 11.95
C CYS A 252 -0.59 7.77 11.81
N SER A 253 -0.59 6.65 12.54
CA SER A 253 0.48 5.66 12.48
C SER A 253 0.04 4.28 12.92
N TYR A 254 0.73 3.27 12.41
CA TYR A 254 0.59 1.88 12.83
C TYR A 254 1.87 1.39 13.52
N THR A 255 1.75 0.54 14.52
CA THR A 255 2.90 -0.01 15.24
C THR A 255 2.68 -1.47 15.54
N TYR A 256 3.62 -2.30 15.09
CA TYR A 256 3.75 -3.70 15.49
C TYR A 256 4.10 -3.75 16.98
N SER A 257 3.15 -4.20 17.80
CA SER A 257 3.32 -4.29 19.25
C SER A 257 4.18 -5.49 19.69
N ASP A 258 4.31 -6.48 18.81
CA ASP A 258 5.14 -7.66 18.95
C ASP A 258 5.78 -8.06 17.60
N LYS A 259 6.32 -9.28 17.51
CA LYS A 259 7.03 -9.79 16.32
C LYS A 259 6.27 -10.89 15.58
N THR A 260 4.96 -11.01 15.83
CA THR A 260 4.16 -12.11 15.28
C THR A 260 3.81 -11.89 13.80
N GLY A 261 3.66 -10.63 13.38
CA GLY A 261 3.13 -10.30 12.06
C GLY A 261 1.64 -10.61 11.94
N GLU A 262 0.93 -10.72 13.06
CA GLU A 262 -0.52 -10.90 13.09
C GLU A 262 -1.20 -9.53 13.07
N TYR A 263 -2.31 -9.39 12.36
CA TYR A 263 -3.06 -8.13 12.30
C TYR A 263 -3.50 -7.65 13.68
N THR A 264 -3.72 -8.56 14.63
CA THR A 264 -4.07 -8.25 16.03
C THR A 264 -2.93 -7.61 16.82
N SER A 265 -1.69 -7.72 16.34
CA SER A 265 -0.51 -7.09 16.94
C SER A 265 -0.38 -5.61 16.56
N ILE A 266 -1.14 -5.15 15.56
CA ILE A 266 -1.07 -3.79 15.04
C ILE A 266 -1.84 -2.83 15.95
N THR A 267 -1.13 -1.84 16.46
CA THR A 267 -1.69 -0.78 17.28
C THR A 267 -1.71 0.53 16.51
N THR A 268 -2.82 1.27 16.60
CA THR A 268 -3.02 2.55 15.91
C THR A 268 -2.81 3.72 16.85
N SER A 269 -2.20 4.82 16.39
CA SER A 269 -2.14 6.08 17.13
C SER A 269 -2.72 7.24 16.32
N ASN A 270 -3.51 8.08 17.00
CA ASN A 270 -4.10 9.30 16.43
C ASN A 270 -3.55 10.61 17.03
N SER A 271 -2.50 10.53 17.85
CA SER A 271 -2.04 11.68 18.65
C SER A 271 -1.20 12.71 17.87
N THR A 272 -0.70 12.37 16.67
CA THR A 272 0.43 13.11 16.03
C THR A 272 0.32 13.23 14.51
N CYS A 273 -0.89 13.31 13.94
CA CYS A 273 -1.10 13.43 12.49
C CYS A 273 -0.45 14.69 11.86
N ASN A 274 -0.12 15.69 12.68
CA ASN A 274 0.58 16.91 12.28
C ASN A 274 1.69 17.26 13.29
N ALA A 275 2.74 16.44 13.38
CA ALA A 275 4.03 16.94 13.83
C ALA A 275 4.73 17.59 12.64
N THR A 276 4.23 18.74 12.16
CA THR A 276 5.06 19.67 11.41
C THR A 276 6.33 19.88 12.21
N SER A 277 7.49 19.66 11.59
CA SER A 277 8.83 19.81 12.17
C SER A 277 9.01 21.18 12.83
N SER A 278 8.49 21.36 14.04
CA SER A 278 8.82 22.50 14.87
C SER A 278 10.17 22.19 15.47
N SER A 279 11.21 22.67 14.78
CA SER A 279 12.56 22.80 15.31
C SER A 279 12.47 23.25 16.77
N SER A 280 12.96 22.42 17.68
CA SER A 280 13.07 22.73 19.10
C SER A 280 14.04 23.91 19.29
N THR A 281 13.52 25.13 19.26
CA THR A 281 14.28 26.29 19.72
C THR A 281 14.30 26.24 21.24
N SER A 282 15.41 25.73 21.76
CA SER A 282 15.76 25.77 23.17
C SER A 282 15.83 27.22 23.67
N SER A 283 14.78 27.71 24.34
CA SER A 283 14.85 28.95 25.11
C SER A 283 15.18 28.63 26.57
N LYS A 284 16.43 28.92 26.91
CA LYS A 284 16.98 28.91 28.28
C LYS A 284 16.06 29.67 29.23
N SER A 285 15.80 29.05 30.38
CA SER A 285 15.23 29.67 31.57
C SER A 285 16.16 30.78 32.11
N THR A 286 15.64 32.00 32.21
CA THR A 286 16.21 33.05 33.06
C THR A 286 15.16 33.53 34.05
N THR A 287 15.41 33.23 35.31
CA THR A 287 14.77 33.79 36.51
C THR A 287 14.93 35.30 36.59
N ALA A 288 13.85 36.02 36.89
CA ALA A 288 13.89 37.29 37.61
C ALA A 288 12.57 37.56 38.36
N SER A 289 12.71 37.88 39.64
CA SER A 289 11.69 38.19 40.63
C SER A 289 10.89 39.47 40.35
N GLY A 290 9.66 39.55 40.88
CA GLY A 290 8.89 40.79 40.99
C GLY A 290 7.67 40.64 41.88
N SER A 291 7.61 41.42 42.94
CA SER A 291 6.82 41.27 44.15
C SER A 291 5.30 41.55 44.05
N ALA A 292 4.62 41.05 45.09
CA ALA A 292 3.20 41.17 45.39
C ALA A 292 2.65 42.61 45.52
N VAL A 293 1.34 42.73 45.27
CA VAL A 293 0.45 43.72 45.91
C VAL A 293 -0.91 43.09 46.18
N ALA A 294 -1.45 43.40 47.36
CA ALA A 294 -2.56 42.77 48.03
C ALA A 294 -3.89 43.54 47.89
N ALA A 295 -5.00 42.81 48.08
CA ALA A 295 -6.28 43.15 48.71
C ALA A 295 -7.08 44.37 48.17
N SER A 296 -8.42 44.35 48.04
CA SER A 296 -9.38 43.95 49.06
C SER A 296 -10.84 44.05 48.56
N SER A 297 -11.69 43.18 49.13
CA SER A 297 -13.08 43.37 49.59
C SER A 297 -14.19 43.93 48.68
N GLY A 298 -15.26 43.14 48.59
CA GLY A 298 -16.62 43.58 48.30
C GLY A 298 -17.62 42.44 48.51
N ALA A 299 -18.19 42.35 49.71
CA ALA A 299 -19.09 41.29 50.16
C ALA A 299 -20.54 41.46 49.63
N VAL A 300 -21.13 40.32 49.26
CA VAL A 300 -22.47 39.80 49.63
C VAL A 300 -23.67 40.75 49.51
N TYR A 301 -24.64 40.36 48.66
CA TYR A 301 -26.05 40.31 49.09
C TYR A 301 -26.77 39.09 48.51
N THR A 302 -27.46 38.43 49.43
CA THR A 302 -28.31 37.25 49.35
C THR A 302 -29.67 37.55 48.71
N GLY A 303 -30.22 36.57 47.99
CA GLY A 303 -31.64 36.57 47.60
C GLY A 303 -32.03 35.20 47.07
N GLY A 304 -32.56 34.34 47.93
CA GLY A 304 -32.97 32.98 47.60
C GLY A 304 -34.38 32.86 47.05
N ALA A 305 -34.62 31.66 46.51
CA ALA A 305 -35.88 30.98 46.24
C ALA A 305 -36.78 31.50 45.11
N THR A 306 -37.00 30.66 44.10
CA THR A 306 -38.22 29.84 44.03
C THR A 306 -38.13 28.81 42.91
N SER A 307 -38.38 27.55 43.28
CA SER A 307 -38.69 26.43 42.40
C SER A 307 -40.09 26.59 41.82
N LEU A 308 -40.27 26.38 40.51
CA LEU A 308 -41.55 26.00 39.92
C LEU A 308 -41.32 25.06 38.73
N SER A 309 -41.87 23.86 38.87
CA SER A 309 -42.01 22.82 37.86
C SER A 309 -43.15 23.14 36.90
N TYR A 310 -42.93 22.93 35.60
CA TYR A 310 -43.90 22.52 34.56
C TYR A 310 -43.00 22.14 33.37
N GLY A 311 -43.18 21.07 32.61
CA GLY A 311 -44.24 20.09 32.45
C GLY A 311 -43.95 19.45 31.08
N SER A 312 -43.92 18.13 31.05
CA SER A 312 -43.65 17.31 29.86
C SER A 312 -44.62 17.61 28.72
N ALA A 313 -44.13 17.64 27.48
CA ALA A 313 -44.97 17.49 26.28
C ALA A 313 -44.37 16.43 25.37
N LEU A 314 -44.97 15.25 25.47
CA LEU A 314 -44.86 14.10 24.59
C LEU A 314 -45.70 14.41 23.33
N PHE A 315 -45.13 14.32 22.13
CA PHE A 315 -45.91 14.20 20.90
C PHE A 315 -45.62 12.83 20.25
N MET A 316 -46.62 11.97 20.38
CA MET A 316 -46.82 10.72 19.65
C MET A 316 -48.12 10.87 18.87
N VAL A 317 -48.05 10.87 17.54
CA VAL A 317 -49.09 10.40 16.59
C VAL A 317 -48.30 10.02 15.32
N GLY A 318 -48.14 8.75 14.96
CA GLY A 318 -49.12 7.92 14.24
C GLY A 318 -48.95 8.18 12.73
N GLY A 319 -48.71 7.22 11.82
CA GLY A 319 -49.08 5.81 11.74
C GLY A 319 -49.72 5.58 10.37
N GLY A 320 -49.23 4.59 9.61
CA GLY A 320 -49.74 4.15 8.30
C GLY A 320 -48.57 3.74 7.39
N LEU A 321 -48.19 2.47 7.22
CA LEU A 321 -48.89 1.25 6.78
C LEU A 321 -49.41 1.32 5.33
N LEU A 322 -48.63 0.73 4.40
CA LEU A 322 -49.06 0.00 3.19
C LEU A 322 -47.78 -0.68 2.62
N ALA A 323 -47.51 -1.97 2.83
CA ALA A 323 -48.03 -3.14 2.14
C ALA A 323 -47.67 -3.24 0.64
N ALA A 324 -46.64 -4.05 0.38
CA ALA A 324 -46.48 -5.09 -0.67
C ALA A 324 -46.87 -4.81 -2.12
N LEU A 325 -45.96 -5.12 -3.06
CA LEU A 325 -46.21 -6.00 -4.20
C LEU A 325 -44.89 -6.34 -4.94
N LEU A 326 -44.66 -7.66 -5.08
CA LEU A 326 -43.77 -8.40 -5.98
C LEU A 326 -42.25 -8.40 -5.73
#